data_AF-A0A9D2AQW7-F1
#
_entry.id   AF-A0A9D2AQW7-F1
#
_cell.length_a   1.000
_cell.length_b   1.000
_cell.length_c   1.000
_cell.angle_alpha   90.00
_cell.angle_beta   90.00
_cell.angle_gamma   90.00
#
_symmetry.space_group_name_H-M   'P 1'
#
loop_
_entity.id
_entity.type
_entity.pdbx_description
1 polymer ?
#
loop_
_entity_poly.entity_id
_entity_poly.type
_entity_poly.pdbx_seq_one_letter_code
_entity_poly.pdbx_strand_id
1 'polypeptide(L)'
;MTESEFLAALREREGLRRAVLQKIVIDTKLRGCTFEIVTDRAYSSEDERAASAVVRSAVPRSLGTAVRIHKLVADAQLVRRKIVEYLARNHRAAAACVREEDIDVQIEGDLVRFAFGVDAAERGFFEKNAQLLPGVERMLSHNFCSRFRGSLADKDKGGIVEEEEPEEEEPFDYRPARAFPVVDFQPIDEPNVPKMATYLSDCDFQSNSLTVCGQIVHVEERMTRAKTDASGAVKEGRPYLRYTIADATGRMTFSYFPRKKTADKIRALQAGDSVVCTGANELYNGRLSYTARYINRGAPPADFVPEKRAGKALPLHYGRVHPEKITDYNQLDLFGQPDLPQGLVENTFVVFDLETTGLVNAPAPGRTMDAITEIGAVKIVGGEIREKFTTLVDPERSLSEEIVKLTGITDEMLKGAPKIGEVIGDFCKFCDGCLLVGHNVQFDYKFIQYYAAQEEYIFEHKTYDTISLAQGMLFLPNYKLNTLADHFKISFNHHRAWDDAFTTAKIFIELIKAKKCLPNA
;
A
#
# COMPACT_ATOMS: atom_id res chain seq x y z
N MET A 1 42.99 26.23 28.42
CA MET A 1 41.97 25.38 29.06
C MET A 1 41.96 24.05 28.34
N THR A 2 42.06 22.95 29.07
CA THR A 2 41.90 21.60 28.51
C THR A 2 40.42 21.27 28.33
N GLU A 3 40.09 20.28 27.51
CA GLU A 3 38.69 19.83 27.35
C GLU A 3 38.10 19.34 28.67
N SER A 4 38.91 18.67 29.49
CA SER A 4 38.48 18.18 30.81
C SER A 4 38.14 19.32 31.77
N GLU A 5 38.92 20.40 31.79
CA GLU A 5 38.63 21.61 32.56
C GLU A 5 37.36 22.31 32.06
N PHE A 6 37.19 22.38 30.73
CA PHE A 6 36.01 22.96 30.10
C PHE A 6 34.73 22.22 30.48
N LEU A 7 34.74 20.88 30.33
CA LEU A 7 33.58 20.05 30.65
C LEU A 7 33.30 20.04 32.16
N ALA A 8 34.33 20.11 33.02
CA ALA A 8 34.14 20.21 34.47
C ALA A 8 33.35 21.48 34.84
N ALA A 9 33.74 22.64 34.30
CA ALA A 9 33.03 23.90 34.53
C ALA A 9 31.60 23.90 33.94
N LEU A 10 31.41 23.27 32.79
CA LEU A 10 30.09 23.16 32.16
C LEU A 10 29.13 22.28 32.97
N ARG A 11 29.63 21.19 33.56
CA ARG A 11 28.85 20.17 34.27
C ARG A 11 28.47 20.55 35.70
N GLU A 12 28.86 21.73 36.18
CA GLU A 12 28.37 22.30 37.45
C GLU A 12 26.86 22.59 37.40
N ARG A 13 26.31 22.76 36.20
CA ARG A 13 24.89 22.99 35.98
C ARG A 13 24.09 21.69 35.86
N GLU A 14 22.91 21.65 36.49
CA GLU A 14 22.09 20.44 36.52
C GLU A 14 21.64 20.00 35.12
N GLY A 15 21.26 20.94 34.25
CA GLY A 15 20.85 20.67 32.86
C GLY A 15 22.00 20.25 31.94
N LEU A 16 23.26 20.38 32.39
CA LEU A 16 24.48 20.08 31.62
C LEU A 16 25.38 19.06 32.31
N ARG A 17 24.91 18.42 33.39
CA ARG A 17 25.71 17.58 34.28
C ARG A 17 26.42 16.41 33.58
N ARG A 18 25.87 15.92 32.46
CA ARG A 18 26.47 14.87 31.61
C ARG A 18 26.83 15.38 30.21
N ALA A 19 26.82 16.68 29.99
CA ALA A 19 27.02 17.24 28.67
C ALA A 19 28.38 16.85 28.08
N VAL A 20 28.41 16.64 26.76
CA VAL A 20 29.63 16.34 25.99
C VAL A 20 29.87 17.46 24.98
N LEU A 21 31.14 17.72 24.67
CA LEU A 21 31.53 18.64 23.62
C LEU A 21 31.59 17.86 22.30
N GLN A 22 30.68 18.15 21.39
CA GLN A 22 30.58 17.40 20.14
C GLN A 22 31.61 17.88 19.12
N LYS A 23 31.72 19.20 18.93
CA LYS A 23 32.73 19.84 18.08
C LYS A 23 32.85 21.34 18.36
N ILE A 24 33.95 21.91 17.89
CA ILE A 24 34.16 23.36 17.84
C ILE A 24 34.28 23.74 16.36
N VAL A 25 33.36 24.60 15.90
CA VAL A 25 33.38 25.14 14.53
C VAL A 25 34.05 26.50 14.55
N ILE A 26 35.13 26.66 13.79
CA ILE A 26 35.86 27.93 13.69
C ILE A 26 35.47 28.62 12.39
N ASP A 27 34.95 29.84 12.49
CA ASP A 27 34.73 30.73 11.35
C ASP A 27 35.89 31.72 11.24
N THR A 28 36.75 31.48 10.24
CA THR A 28 37.93 32.31 9.98
C THR A 28 37.59 33.68 9.38
N LYS A 29 36.42 33.82 8.73
CA LYS A 29 35.97 35.09 8.13
C LYS A 29 35.36 36.01 9.17
N LEU A 30 34.55 35.45 10.07
CA LEU A 30 33.91 36.19 11.17
C LEU A 30 34.78 36.27 12.42
N ARG A 31 35.99 35.68 12.39
CA ARG A 31 36.90 35.55 13.53
C ARG A 31 36.16 35.05 14.77
N GLY A 32 35.40 33.97 14.61
CA GLY A 32 34.52 33.43 15.64
C GLY A 32 34.65 31.93 15.80
N CYS A 33 34.19 31.42 16.93
CA CYS A 33 34.06 29.99 17.17
C CYS A 33 32.71 29.66 17.79
N THR A 34 32.13 28.55 17.35
CA THR A 34 30.87 28.00 17.85
C THR A 34 31.14 26.66 18.52
N PHE A 35 30.77 26.53 19.78
CA PHE A 35 30.87 25.29 20.54
C PHE A 35 29.53 24.57 20.44
N GLU A 36 29.54 23.35 19.91
CA GLU A 36 28.36 22.48 19.87
C GLU A 36 28.42 21.49 21.02
N ILE A 37 27.44 21.59 21.91
CA ILE A 37 27.34 20.84 23.16
C ILE A 37 26.09 19.98 23.09
N VAL A 38 26.22 18.71 23.47
CA VAL A 38 25.09 17.79 23.58
C VAL A 38 24.81 17.52 25.05
N THR A 39 23.53 17.58 25.42
CA THR A 39 23.03 17.17 26.74
C THR A 39 21.86 16.20 26.58
N ASP A 40 21.67 15.31 27.54
CA ASP A 40 20.54 14.39 27.59
C ASP A 40 19.44 14.84 28.56
N ARG A 41 19.63 15.99 29.22
CA ARG A 41 18.69 16.57 30.18
C ARG A 41 17.95 17.75 29.57
N ALA A 42 16.80 18.07 30.16
CA ALA A 42 16.19 19.38 29.95
C ALA A 42 17.14 20.45 30.50
N TYR A 43 17.30 21.56 29.78
CA TYR A 43 18.15 22.69 30.16
C TYR A 43 17.36 24.00 30.01
N SER A 44 17.74 24.99 30.81
CA SER A 44 17.09 26.29 30.91
C SER A 44 17.93 27.40 30.27
N SER A 45 17.34 28.59 30.11
CA SER A 45 18.07 29.79 29.66
C SER A 45 19.17 30.23 30.66
N GLU A 46 19.17 29.73 31.89
CA GLU A 46 20.28 29.94 32.84
C GLU A 46 21.46 29.00 32.60
N ASP A 47 21.19 27.80 32.09
CA ASP A 47 22.20 26.83 31.67
C ASP A 47 22.89 27.31 30.38
N GLU A 48 22.13 27.86 29.43
CA GLU A 48 22.68 28.47 28.21
C GLU A 48 23.60 29.66 28.50
N ARG A 49 23.19 30.53 29.43
CA ARG A 49 24.02 31.67 29.88
C ARG A 49 25.29 31.21 30.57
N ALA A 50 25.22 30.18 31.41
CA ALA A 50 26.40 29.61 32.06
C ALA A 50 27.34 28.96 31.05
N ALA A 51 26.82 28.15 30.12
CA ALA A 51 27.62 27.56 29.04
C ALA A 51 28.31 28.63 28.19
N SER A 52 27.61 29.72 27.88
CA SER A 52 28.18 30.88 27.16
C SER A 52 29.32 31.54 27.93
N ALA A 53 29.20 31.67 29.26
CA ALA A 53 30.27 32.21 30.10
C ALA A 53 31.51 31.29 30.13
N VAL A 54 31.30 29.97 30.22
CA VAL A 54 32.39 28.97 30.18
C VAL A 54 33.09 28.97 28.82
N VAL A 55 32.35 29.02 27.72
CA VAL A 55 32.94 29.14 26.37
C VAL A 55 33.71 30.46 26.22
N ARG A 56 33.19 31.56 26.79
CA ARG A 56 33.88 32.84 26.74
C ARG A 56 35.20 32.83 27.51
N SER A 57 35.30 32.11 28.63
CA SER A 57 36.54 31.99 29.40
C SER A 57 37.56 31.04 28.75
N ALA A 58 37.10 30.08 27.95
CA ALA A 58 37.95 29.16 27.20
C ALA A 58 38.60 29.78 25.94
N VAL A 59 38.05 30.88 25.43
CA VAL A 59 38.42 31.46 24.12
C VAL A 59 39.03 32.86 24.27
N PRO A 60 40.11 33.22 23.53
CA PRO A 60 40.69 34.57 23.55
C PRO A 60 39.69 35.67 23.18
N ARG A 61 39.75 36.81 23.88
CA ARG A 61 38.83 37.96 23.67
C ARG A 61 38.79 38.51 22.25
N SER A 62 39.81 38.24 21.44
CA SER A 62 39.91 38.64 20.03
C SER A 62 39.03 37.82 19.08
N LEU A 63 38.38 36.75 19.56
CA LEU A 63 37.47 35.91 18.78
C LEU A 63 36.05 36.00 19.32
N GLY A 64 35.07 36.06 18.41
CA GLY A 64 33.66 35.88 18.73
C GLY A 64 33.37 34.47 19.25
N THR A 65 32.37 34.34 20.11
CA THR A 65 31.97 33.07 20.73
C THR A 65 30.48 32.86 20.61
N ALA A 66 30.07 31.67 20.17
CA ALA A 66 28.70 31.21 20.20
C ALA A 66 28.63 29.81 20.81
N VAL A 67 27.49 29.50 21.41
CA VAL A 67 27.21 28.18 22.00
C VAL A 67 25.91 27.67 21.41
N ARG A 68 25.90 26.40 20.99
CA ARG A 68 24.69 25.69 20.61
C ARG A 68 24.57 24.46 21.48
N ILE A 69 23.46 24.35 22.20
CA ILE A 69 23.16 23.20 23.06
C ILE A 69 22.07 22.40 22.36
N HIS A 70 22.31 21.10 22.20
CA HIS A 70 21.36 20.16 21.62
C HIS A 70 20.93 19.15 22.68
N LYS A 71 19.63 19.00 22.88
CA LYS A 71 19.10 17.90 23.68
C LYS A 71 19.05 16.65 22.81
N LEU A 72 19.87 15.64 23.12
CA LEU A 72 19.89 14.37 22.42
C LEU A 72 20.02 13.23 23.41
N VAL A 73 19.10 12.27 23.33
CA VAL A 73 19.10 11.06 24.16
C VAL A 73 19.47 9.88 23.26
N ALA A 74 20.26 8.95 23.78
CA ALA A 74 20.54 7.71 23.07
C ALA A 74 19.25 6.85 23.05
N ASP A 75 18.77 6.56 21.85
CA ASP A 75 17.74 5.57 21.57
C ASP A 75 18.37 4.48 20.68
N ALA A 76 17.80 3.27 20.70
CA ALA A 76 18.35 2.13 19.98
C ALA A 76 18.46 2.41 18.48
N GLN A 77 17.42 2.98 17.87
CA GLN A 77 17.38 3.24 16.42
C GLN A 77 18.42 4.30 16.01
N LEU A 78 18.52 5.40 16.76
CA LEU A 78 19.47 6.47 16.49
C LEU A 78 20.92 6.03 16.69
N VAL A 79 21.18 5.17 17.67
CA VAL A 79 22.50 4.56 17.88
C VAL A 79 22.86 3.65 16.71
N ARG A 80 21.97 2.74 16.29
CA ARG A 80 22.17 1.86 15.13
C ARG A 80 22.52 2.65 13.86
N ARG A 81 21.69 3.64 13.51
CA ARG A 81 21.90 4.50 12.34
C ARG A 81 23.26 5.20 12.35
N LYS A 82 23.66 5.78 13.49
CA LYS A 82 24.98 6.44 13.62
C LYS A 82 26.15 5.47 13.47
N ILE A 83 25.99 4.23 13.94
CA ILE A 83 27.02 3.19 13.76
C ILE A 83 27.14 2.84 12.27
N VAL A 84 26.03 2.58 11.58
CA VAL A 84 26.03 2.27 10.13
C VAL A 84 26.65 3.42 9.32
N GLU A 85 26.25 4.67 9.58
CA GLU A 85 26.85 5.84 8.92
C GLU A 85 28.36 5.94 9.15
N TYR A 86 28.82 5.65 10.37
CA TYR A 86 30.23 5.67 10.71
C TYR A 86 31.00 4.55 10.00
N LEU A 87 30.46 3.33 9.96
CA LEU A 87 31.06 2.20 9.25
C LEU A 87 31.13 2.49 7.75
N ALA A 88 30.06 3.01 7.14
CA ALA A 88 30.05 3.35 5.71
C ALA A 88 31.13 4.37 5.33
N ARG A 89 31.38 5.36 6.21
CA ARG A 89 32.36 6.43 5.97
C ARG A 89 33.81 6.02 6.29
N ASN A 90 34.04 5.20 7.31
CA ASN A 90 35.38 4.93 7.86
C ASN A 90 35.84 3.48 7.69
N HIS A 91 34.91 2.54 7.53
CA HIS A 91 35.16 1.09 7.50
C HIS A 91 34.29 0.38 6.45
N ARG A 92 34.47 0.73 5.17
CA ARG A 92 33.66 0.20 4.04
C ARG A 92 33.51 -1.33 4.00
N ALA A 93 34.57 -2.07 4.34
CA ALA A 93 34.53 -3.53 4.36
C ALA A 93 33.64 -4.07 5.49
N ALA A 94 33.61 -3.41 6.65
CA ALA A 94 32.70 -3.77 7.74
C ALA A 94 31.26 -3.34 7.44
N ALA A 95 31.06 -2.20 6.78
CA ALA A 95 29.75 -1.74 6.34
C ALA A 95 29.07 -2.66 5.31
N ALA A 96 29.86 -3.48 4.60
CA ALA A 96 29.33 -4.49 3.67
C ALA A 96 28.84 -5.76 4.40
N CYS A 97 29.33 -6.02 5.61
CA CYS A 97 29.05 -7.23 6.40
C CYS A 97 28.07 -6.99 7.55
N VAL A 98 27.92 -5.75 8.03
CA VAL A 98 27.03 -5.40 9.14
C VAL A 98 25.99 -4.42 8.65
N ARG A 99 24.74 -4.86 8.60
CA ARG A 99 23.56 -4.03 8.31
C ARG A 99 22.99 -3.48 9.62
N GLU A 100 22.02 -2.56 9.53
CA GLU A 100 21.39 -1.97 10.72
C GLU A 100 20.72 -3.04 11.61
N GLU A 101 20.08 -4.03 10.98
CA GLU A 101 19.46 -5.21 11.59
C GLU A 101 20.46 -6.12 12.33
N ASP A 102 21.73 -6.12 11.93
CA ASP A 102 22.78 -6.92 12.56
C ASP A 102 23.37 -6.25 13.82
N ILE A 103 22.86 -5.07 14.22
CA ILE A 103 23.35 -4.32 15.38
C ILE A 103 22.31 -4.37 16.52
N ASP A 104 22.53 -5.26 17.48
CA ASP A 104 21.73 -5.24 18.70
C ASP A 104 22.16 -4.07 19.59
N VAL A 105 21.21 -3.36 20.20
CA VAL A 105 21.46 -2.22 21.09
C VAL A 105 20.59 -2.34 22.33
N GLN A 106 21.24 -2.48 23.49
CA GLN A 106 20.59 -2.59 24.79
C GLN A 106 20.95 -1.37 25.65
N ILE A 107 19.94 -0.70 26.17
CA ILE A 107 20.10 0.53 26.96
C ILE A 107 19.78 0.21 28.43
N GLU A 108 20.81 0.22 29.27
CA GLU A 108 20.73 -0.02 30.71
C GLU A 108 21.12 1.26 31.46
N GLY A 109 20.16 2.18 31.59
CA GLY A 109 20.38 3.46 32.26
C GLY A 109 21.36 4.36 31.50
N ASP A 110 22.59 4.48 32.00
CA ASP A 110 23.67 5.30 31.38
C ASP A 110 24.61 4.47 30.49
N LEU A 111 24.48 3.15 30.52
CA LEU A 111 25.30 2.24 29.72
C LEU A 111 24.49 1.73 28.53
N VAL A 112 25.00 1.97 27.32
CA VAL A 112 24.48 1.46 26.06
C VAL A 112 25.43 0.37 25.57
N ARG A 113 24.94 -0.87 25.52
CA ARG A 113 25.68 -2.00 24.95
C ARG A 113 25.23 -2.16 23.51
N PHE A 114 26.17 -2.33 22.59
CA PHE A 114 25.86 -2.70 21.22
C PHE A 114 26.64 -3.95 20.81
N ALA A 115 26.04 -4.81 20.01
CA ALA A 115 26.67 -6.02 19.51
C ALA A 115 26.53 -6.11 17.99
N PHE A 116 27.63 -6.44 17.31
CA PHE A 116 27.56 -6.81 15.90
C PHE A 116 27.30 -8.30 15.79
N GLY A 117 26.14 -8.66 15.25
CA GLY A 117 25.85 -10.00 14.76
C GLY A 117 26.72 -10.29 13.56
N VAL A 118 27.62 -11.25 13.68
CA VAL A 118 28.56 -11.61 12.61
C VAL A 118 28.44 -13.09 12.29
N ASP A 119 28.44 -13.41 11.00
CA ASP A 119 28.48 -14.80 10.56
C ASP A 119 29.80 -15.46 10.91
N ALA A 120 29.80 -16.77 11.15
CA ALA A 120 31.00 -17.53 11.49
C ALA A 120 32.13 -17.39 10.46
N ALA A 121 31.79 -17.17 9.17
CA ALA A 121 32.76 -16.94 8.10
C ALA A 121 33.42 -15.55 8.17
N GLU A 122 32.72 -14.56 8.73
CA GLU A 122 33.13 -13.15 8.76
C GLU A 122 33.67 -12.71 10.12
N ARG A 123 33.40 -13.48 11.18
CA ARG A 123 33.87 -13.23 12.55
C ARG A 123 35.39 -12.98 12.61
N GLY A 124 36.16 -13.76 11.86
CA GLY A 124 37.61 -13.59 11.77
C GLY A 124 38.07 -12.25 11.16
N PHE A 125 37.25 -11.58 10.36
CA PHE A 125 37.52 -10.24 9.84
C PHE A 125 37.33 -9.17 10.94
N PHE A 126 36.26 -9.29 11.74
CA PHE A 126 35.98 -8.34 12.83
C PHE A 126 36.96 -8.49 14.00
N GLU A 127 37.31 -9.72 14.37
CA GLU A 127 38.30 -9.99 15.43
C GLU A 127 39.71 -9.49 15.06
N LYS A 128 40.08 -9.55 13.77
CA LYS A 128 41.36 -8.99 13.28
C LYS A 128 41.37 -7.46 13.23
N ASN A 129 40.21 -6.82 13.13
CA ASN A 129 40.05 -5.36 13.14
C ASN A 129 39.85 -4.80 14.55
N ALA A 130 40.88 -4.96 15.40
CA ALA A 130 40.83 -4.56 16.82
C ALA A 130 40.51 -3.07 17.08
N GLN A 131 40.60 -2.19 16.07
CA GLN A 131 40.29 -0.76 16.18
C GLN A 131 38.84 -0.41 15.87
N LEU A 132 38.05 -1.35 15.32
CA LEU A 132 36.70 -1.06 14.84
C LEU A 132 35.73 -0.79 16.01
N LEU A 133 35.61 -1.72 16.96
CA LEU A 133 34.72 -1.55 18.12
C LEU A 133 35.11 -0.32 18.97
N PRO A 134 36.40 -0.12 19.34
CA PRO A 134 36.81 1.11 20.05
C PRO A 134 36.59 2.39 19.24
N GLY A 135 36.69 2.34 17.92
CA GLY A 135 36.41 3.47 17.03
C GLY A 135 34.93 3.87 17.07
N VAL A 136 34.04 2.89 17.02
CA VAL A 136 32.59 3.08 17.15
C VAL A 136 32.22 3.61 18.53
N GLU A 137 32.74 3.00 19.60
CA GLU A 137 32.53 3.47 20.98
C GLU A 137 32.94 4.94 21.16
N ARG A 138 34.09 5.33 20.60
CA ARG A 138 34.58 6.71 20.63
C ARG A 138 33.66 7.65 19.88
N MET A 139 33.22 7.27 18.68
CA MET A 139 32.28 8.06 17.87
C MET A 139 30.96 8.29 18.62
N LEU A 140 30.37 7.24 19.21
CA LEU A 140 29.13 7.34 19.96
C LEU A 140 29.28 8.23 21.20
N SER A 141 30.40 8.07 21.92
CA SER A 141 30.70 8.89 23.10
C SER A 141 30.93 10.39 22.79
N HIS A 142 31.22 10.75 21.54
CA HIS A 142 31.27 12.16 21.10
C HIS A 142 29.90 12.72 20.73
N ASN A 143 28.92 11.85 20.42
CA ASN A 143 27.59 12.24 19.97
C ASN A 143 26.54 12.18 21.09
N PHE A 144 26.77 11.40 22.14
CA PHE A 144 25.82 11.16 23.21
C PHE A 144 26.48 11.27 24.58
N CYS A 145 25.65 11.49 25.60
CA CYS A 145 26.08 11.58 26.99
C CYS A 145 26.29 10.21 27.67
N SER A 146 25.82 9.12 27.05
CA SER A 146 25.89 7.75 27.57
C SER A 146 27.27 7.12 27.40
N ARG A 147 27.53 6.05 28.17
CA ARG A 147 28.72 5.20 28.00
C ARG A 147 28.40 4.08 27.01
N PHE A 148 29.31 3.79 26.10
CA PHE A 148 29.12 2.75 25.08
C PHE A 148 30.08 1.57 25.27
N ARG A 149 29.58 0.36 25.04
CA ARG A 149 30.35 -0.89 25.05
C ARG A 149 29.96 -1.73 23.84
N GLY A 150 30.93 -2.04 22.98
CA GLY A 150 30.76 -2.87 21.80
C GLY A 150 31.20 -4.32 22.00
N SER A 151 30.48 -5.26 21.42
CA SER A 151 30.87 -6.68 21.36
C SER A 151 30.54 -7.32 20.01
N LEU A 152 31.03 -8.55 19.78
CA LEU A 152 30.65 -9.39 18.64
C LEU A 152 29.76 -10.53 19.16
N ALA A 153 28.65 -10.78 18.48
CA ALA A 153 27.71 -11.86 18.76
C ALA A 153 27.61 -12.80 17.54
N ASP A 154 27.35 -14.09 17.78
CA ASP A 154 27.08 -15.02 16.69
C ASP A 154 25.67 -14.79 16.13
N LYS A 155 25.54 -14.84 14.81
CA LYS A 155 24.25 -14.77 14.13
C LYS A 155 23.49 -16.09 14.34
N ASP A 156 22.77 -16.19 15.46
CA ASP A 156 21.99 -17.38 15.77
C ASP A 156 20.85 -17.56 14.76
N LYS A 157 20.90 -18.66 13.99
CA LYS A 157 19.76 -19.18 13.22
C LYS A 157 18.74 -19.77 14.20
N GLY A 158 18.01 -18.92 14.92
CA GLY A 158 17.05 -19.39 15.90
C GLY A 158 16.37 -18.28 16.67
N GLY A 159 15.38 -17.65 16.03
CA GLY A 159 14.19 -17.08 16.67
C GLY A 159 14.37 -16.07 17.80
N ILE A 160 14.26 -14.78 17.45
CA ILE A 160 13.18 -13.88 17.89
C ILE A 160 12.81 -13.11 16.62
N VAL A 161 11.58 -13.30 16.12
CA VAL A 161 11.03 -12.51 15.03
C VAL A 161 10.39 -11.28 15.68
N GLU A 162 11.12 -10.18 15.75
CA GLU A 162 10.54 -8.85 15.81
C GLU A 162 10.56 -8.31 14.38
N GLU A 163 9.37 -8.21 13.78
CA GLU A 163 9.13 -7.68 12.45
C GLU A 163 9.43 -6.16 12.43
N GLU A 164 10.62 -5.76 11.99
CA GLU A 164 10.82 -4.47 11.33
C GLU A 164 10.59 -4.67 9.82
N GLU A 165 9.71 -3.82 9.26
CA GLU A 165 9.19 -3.89 7.90
C GLU A 165 10.30 -4.08 6.85
N PRO A 166 10.18 -5.07 5.95
CA PRO A 166 11.05 -5.12 4.80
C PRO A 166 10.79 -3.85 3.98
N GLU A 167 11.85 -3.10 3.64
CA GLU A 167 11.80 -2.33 2.39
C GLU A 167 11.51 -3.37 1.30
N GLU A 168 10.25 -3.40 0.84
CA GLU A 168 9.92 -4.05 -0.42
C GLU A 168 10.79 -3.34 -1.47
N GLU A 169 11.92 -3.93 -1.83
CA GLU A 169 12.24 -3.97 -3.24
C GLU A 169 11.01 -4.61 -3.86
N GLU A 170 10.09 -3.80 -4.38
CA GLU A 170 9.01 -4.31 -5.22
C GLU A 170 9.73 -5.25 -6.19
N PRO A 171 9.50 -6.58 -6.11
CA PRO A 171 9.98 -7.42 -7.17
C PRO A 171 9.34 -6.80 -8.40
N PHE A 172 10.16 -6.30 -9.33
CA PHE A 172 9.67 -5.88 -10.61
C PHE A 172 9.11 -7.16 -11.23
N ASP A 173 7.83 -7.41 -10.96
CA ASP A 173 7.12 -8.63 -11.27
C ASP A 173 6.78 -8.51 -12.76
N TYR A 174 7.83 -8.61 -13.57
CA TYR A 174 7.72 -8.70 -15.01
C TYR A 174 7.05 -10.05 -15.29
N ARG A 175 5.72 -10.04 -15.24
CA ARG A 175 4.88 -11.15 -15.63
C ARG A 175 4.67 -11.04 -17.14
N PRO A 176 5.31 -11.89 -17.95
CA PRO A 176 5.15 -11.82 -19.39
C PRO A 176 3.67 -12.04 -19.73
N ALA A 177 3.13 -11.18 -20.60
CA ALA A 177 1.76 -11.30 -21.06
C ALA A 177 1.54 -12.68 -21.70
N ARG A 178 0.50 -13.39 -21.27
CA ARG A 178 0.24 -14.75 -21.76
C ARG A 178 -0.21 -14.66 -23.21
N ALA A 179 0.14 -15.68 -23.98
CA ALA A 179 -0.22 -15.77 -25.38
C ALA A 179 -0.67 -17.17 -25.76
N PHE A 180 -1.52 -17.26 -26.78
CA PHE A 180 -2.00 -18.52 -27.35
C PHE A 180 -1.81 -18.53 -28.87
N PRO A 181 -1.65 -19.72 -29.48
CA PRO A 181 -1.51 -19.82 -30.93
C PRO A 181 -2.83 -19.50 -31.63
N VAL A 182 -2.77 -18.74 -32.71
CA VAL A 182 -3.90 -18.47 -33.59
C VAL A 182 -4.04 -19.61 -34.59
N VAL A 183 -5.22 -20.23 -34.65
CA VAL A 183 -5.57 -21.28 -35.61
C VAL A 183 -6.42 -20.72 -36.76
N ASP A 184 -6.55 -21.49 -37.84
CA ASP A 184 -7.35 -21.15 -39.03
C ASP A 184 -7.03 -19.78 -39.64
N PHE A 185 -5.75 -19.40 -39.61
CA PHE A 185 -5.29 -18.11 -40.10
C PHE A 185 -5.54 -17.95 -41.61
N GLN A 186 -6.26 -16.90 -42.01
CA GLN A 186 -6.43 -16.52 -43.41
C GLN A 186 -6.15 -15.01 -43.59
N PRO A 187 -5.19 -14.64 -44.45
CA PRO A 187 -4.81 -13.23 -44.61
C PRO A 187 -5.89 -12.42 -45.32
N ILE A 188 -6.21 -11.25 -44.77
CA ILE A 188 -6.96 -10.18 -45.44
C ILE A 188 -6.01 -9.03 -45.78
N ASP A 189 -5.30 -8.48 -44.80
CA ASP A 189 -4.37 -7.35 -44.97
C ASP A 189 -2.93 -7.77 -45.23
N GLU A 190 -2.31 -8.45 -44.25
CA GLU A 190 -0.88 -8.76 -44.24
C GLU A 190 -0.69 -10.22 -43.83
N PRO A 191 -0.13 -11.08 -44.70
CA PRO A 191 0.12 -12.48 -44.37
C PRO A 191 1.25 -12.70 -43.35
N ASN A 192 2.24 -11.79 -43.28
CA ASN A 192 3.39 -11.93 -42.41
C ASN A 192 3.19 -11.20 -41.07
N VAL A 193 2.22 -11.66 -40.29
CA VAL A 193 1.97 -11.17 -38.92
C VAL A 193 2.26 -12.25 -37.87
N PRO A 194 2.51 -11.90 -36.60
CA PRO A 194 2.63 -12.87 -35.53
C PRO A 194 1.39 -13.78 -35.44
N LYS A 195 1.61 -15.07 -35.23
CA LYS A 195 0.56 -16.10 -35.08
C LYS A 195 0.34 -16.51 -33.61
N MET A 196 0.88 -15.70 -32.70
CA MET A 196 0.62 -15.78 -31.26
C MET A 196 -0.16 -14.53 -30.88
N ALA A 197 -1.32 -14.73 -30.28
CA ALA A 197 -2.16 -13.66 -29.77
C ALA A 197 -2.02 -13.54 -28.25
N THR A 198 -1.85 -12.33 -27.76
CA THR A 198 -1.86 -12.02 -26.33
C THR A 198 -3.29 -12.15 -25.80
N TYR A 199 -3.42 -12.65 -24.57
CA TYR A 199 -4.70 -12.74 -23.86
C TYR A 199 -5.30 -11.33 -23.75
N LEU A 200 -6.59 -11.15 -24.06
CA LEU A 200 -7.21 -9.83 -23.97
C LEU A 200 -7.17 -9.25 -22.55
N SER A 201 -7.21 -10.11 -21.53
CA SER A 201 -7.03 -9.72 -20.12
C SER A 201 -5.65 -9.15 -19.78
N ASP A 202 -4.63 -9.46 -20.58
CA ASP A 202 -3.23 -9.13 -20.30
C ASP A 202 -2.76 -7.93 -21.16
N CYS A 203 -3.67 -7.25 -21.87
CA CYS A 203 -3.36 -6.14 -22.78
C CYS A 203 -3.34 -4.77 -22.07
N ASP A 204 -2.75 -4.70 -20.88
CA ASP A 204 -2.67 -3.55 -19.97
C ASP A 204 -1.34 -2.77 -20.07
N PHE A 205 -0.55 -3.04 -21.11
CA PHE A 205 0.76 -2.41 -21.33
C PHE A 205 0.86 -1.73 -22.71
N GLN A 206 1.74 -0.73 -22.82
CA GLN A 206 2.03 -0.08 -24.10
C GLN A 206 2.86 -0.99 -25.00
N SER A 207 2.49 -1.11 -26.27
CA SER A 207 3.24 -1.89 -27.24
C SER A 207 3.04 -1.36 -28.65
N ASN A 208 4.14 -1.21 -29.40
CA ASN A 208 4.09 -0.81 -30.80
C ASN A 208 3.67 -1.95 -31.74
N SER A 209 3.62 -3.19 -31.25
CA SER A 209 3.32 -4.38 -32.05
C SER A 209 2.68 -5.46 -31.18
N LEU A 210 1.43 -5.21 -30.77
CA LEU A 210 0.60 -6.16 -30.05
C LEU A 210 -0.25 -6.95 -31.05
N THR A 211 -0.39 -8.26 -30.85
CA THR A 211 -1.30 -9.11 -31.63
C THR A 211 -2.34 -9.69 -30.71
N VAL A 212 -3.61 -9.57 -31.09
CA VAL A 212 -4.77 -10.05 -30.33
C VAL A 212 -5.67 -10.88 -31.22
N CYS A 213 -6.42 -11.80 -30.64
CA CYS A 213 -7.37 -12.64 -31.37
C CYS A 213 -8.65 -12.81 -30.57
N GLY A 214 -9.79 -12.79 -31.26
CA GLY A 214 -11.09 -12.95 -30.63
C GLY A 214 -12.23 -12.92 -31.63
N GLN A 215 -13.42 -13.24 -31.15
CA GLN A 215 -14.65 -13.15 -31.89
C GLN A 215 -15.18 -11.72 -31.88
N ILE A 216 -15.62 -11.20 -33.02
CA ILE A 216 -16.24 -9.88 -33.13
C ILE A 216 -17.58 -9.92 -32.39
N VAL A 217 -17.71 -9.12 -31.34
CA VAL A 217 -18.95 -8.88 -30.61
C VAL A 217 -19.73 -7.74 -31.27
N HIS A 218 -19.01 -6.69 -31.68
CA HIS A 218 -19.62 -5.50 -32.26
C HIS A 218 -18.67 -4.83 -33.26
N VAL A 219 -19.23 -4.20 -34.29
CA VAL A 219 -18.52 -3.37 -35.24
C VAL A 219 -19.39 -2.17 -35.60
N GLU A 220 -18.79 -0.98 -35.63
CA GLU A 220 -19.43 0.27 -36.03
C GLU A 220 -18.48 1.10 -36.91
N GLU A 221 -19.02 1.81 -37.91
CA GLU A 221 -18.26 2.78 -38.71
C GLU A 221 -18.45 4.19 -38.13
N ARG A 222 -17.34 4.92 -37.96
CA ARG A 222 -17.29 6.26 -37.39
C ARG A 222 -16.40 7.18 -38.21
N MET A 223 -16.53 8.48 -37.97
CA MET A 223 -15.68 9.51 -38.57
C MET A 223 -14.76 10.13 -37.53
N THR A 224 -13.48 10.32 -37.86
CA THR A 224 -12.58 11.07 -36.96
C THR A 224 -13.04 12.52 -36.86
N ARG A 225 -12.73 13.21 -35.75
CA ARG A 225 -12.98 14.65 -35.66
C ARG A 225 -12.18 15.39 -36.72
N ALA A 226 -12.80 16.41 -37.33
CA ALA A 226 -12.10 17.33 -38.22
C ALA A 226 -10.98 18.03 -37.44
N LYS A 227 -9.82 18.20 -38.07
CA LYS A 227 -8.67 18.85 -37.45
C LYS A 227 -8.31 20.09 -38.25
N THR A 228 -8.18 21.22 -37.58
CA THR A 228 -7.62 22.43 -38.19
C THR A 228 -6.10 22.33 -38.16
N ASP A 229 -5.45 22.47 -39.30
CA ASP A 229 -4.00 22.52 -39.36
C ASP A 229 -3.44 23.88 -38.89
N ALA A 230 -2.11 23.96 -38.77
CA ALA A 230 -1.43 25.19 -38.32
C ALA A 230 -1.61 26.37 -39.29
N SER A 231 -2.09 26.13 -40.52
CA SER A 231 -2.44 27.15 -41.51
C SER A 231 -3.92 27.59 -41.46
N GLY A 232 -4.72 27.05 -40.52
CA GLY A 232 -6.13 27.37 -40.38
C GLY A 232 -7.06 26.60 -41.32
N ALA A 233 -6.55 25.65 -42.11
CA ALA A 233 -7.37 24.83 -42.99
C ALA A 233 -7.96 23.64 -42.23
N VAL A 234 -9.27 23.45 -42.38
CA VAL A 234 -10.00 22.35 -41.75
C VAL A 234 -9.82 21.10 -42.61
N LYS A 235 -9.09 20.11 -42.08
CA LYS A 235 -9.05 18.76 -42.63
C LYS A 235 -10.28 17.99 -42.18
N GLU A 236 -11.10 17.57 -43.15
CA GLU A 236 -12.25 16.71 -42.91
C GLU A 236 -11.83 15.39 -42.23
N GLY A 237 -12.74 14.86 -41.42
CA GLY A 237 -12.57 13.57 -40.77
C GLY A 237 -12.45 12.44 -41.78
N ARG A 238 -11.69 11.40 -41.44
CA ARG A 238 -11.62 10.16 -42.23
C ARG A 238 -12.47 9.06 -41.57
N PRO A 239 -13.10 8.18 -42.37
CA PRO A 239 -13.83 7.04 -41.84
C PRO A 239 -12.89 6.02 -41.19
N TYR A 240 -13.36 5.39 -40.12
CA TYR A 240 -12.69 4.29 -39.44
C TYR A 240 -13.73 3.31 -38.87
N LEU A 241 -13.31 2.07 -38.69
CA LEU A 241 -14.13 1.04 -38.05
C LEU A 241 -13.69 0.90 -36.59
N ARG A 242 -14.66 0.78 -35.71
CA ARG A 242 -14.45 0.48 -34.30
C ARG A 242 -15.01 -0.91 -34.03
N TYR A 243 -14.12 -1.83 -33.68
CA TYR A 243 -14.44 -3.22 -33.38
C TYR A 243 -14.39 -3.45 -31.88
N THR A 244 -15.30 -4.27 -31.37
CA THR A 244 -15.19 -4.91 -30.07
C THR A 244 -15.06 -6.41 -30.31
N ILE A 245 -13.95 -6.99 -29.84
CA ILE A 245 -13.72 -8.44 -29.86
C ILE A 245 -13.76 -9.00 -28.45
N ALA A 246 -14.09 -10.28 -28.34
CA ALA A 246 -14.03 -11.04 -27.10
C ALA A 246 -13.29 -12.36 -27.33
N ASP A 247 -12.54 -12.77 -26.32
CA ASP A 247 -12.04 -14.14 -26.17
C ASP A 247 -12.58 -14.70 -24.84
N ALA A 248 -12.05 -15.85 -24.41
CA ALA A 248 -12.42 -16.45 -23.13
C ALA A 248 -11.85 -15.71 -21.90
N THR A 249 -10.99 -14.71 -22.09
CA THR A 249 -10.30 -13.94 -21.03
C THR A 249 -10.90 -12.56 -20.82
N GLY A 250 -11.47 -11.95 -21.85
CA GLY A 250 -11.98 -10.59 -21.76
C GLY A 250 -12.54 -10.03 -23.05
N ARG A 251 -12.70 -8.71 -23.07
CA ARG A 251 -13.18 -7.94 -24.22
C ARG A 251 -12.25 -6.78 -24.49
N MET A 252 -11.98 -6.51 -25.75
CA MET A 252 -11.18 -5.36 -26.16
C MET A 252 -11.85 -4.61 -27.29
N THR A 253 -11.81 -3.27 -27.23
CA THR A 253 -12.31 -2.40 -28.28
C THR A 253 -11.16 -1.66 -28.94
N PHE A 254 -11.18 -1.58 -30.27
CA PHE A 254 -10.09 -0.97 -31.02
C PHE A 254 -10.56 -0.25 -32.28
N SER A 255 -9.72 0.66 -32.75
CA SER A 255 -9.95 1.39 -34.00
C SER A 255 -9.11 0.80 -35.13
N TYR A 256 -9.67 0.78 -36.34
CA TYR A 256 -9.00 0.32 -37.55
C TYR A 256 -9.34 1.22 -38.73
N PHE A 257 -8.33 1.54 -39.55
CA PHE A 257 -8.47 2.36 -40.75
C PHE A 257 -8.31 1.48 -42.00
N PRO A 258 -9.41 1.18 -42.73
CA PRO A 258 -9.36 0.27 -43.87
C PRO A 258 -8.43 0.73 -44.99
N ARG A 259 -7.68 -0.21 -45.56
CA ARG A 259 -6.85 0.02 -46.75
C ARG A 259 -7.69 -0.11 -48.00
N LYS A 260 -7.44 0.72 -49.02
CA LYS A 260 -8.20 0.71 -50.28
C LYS A 260 -8.31 -0.67 -50.94
N LYS A 261 -7.25 -1.50 -50.86
CA LYS A 261 -7.20 -2.83 -51.49
C LYS A 261 -8.04 -3.88 -50.77
N THR A 262 -8.27 -3.72 -49.47
CA THR A 262 -8.87 -4.74 -48.60
C THR A 262 -10.18 -4.27 -47.95
N ALA A 263 -10.57 -3.01 -48.21
CA ALA A 263 -11.73 -2.36 -47.58
C ALA A 263 -13.02 -3.16 -47.71
N ASP A 264 -13.31 -3.73 -48.88
CA ASP A 264 -14.56 -4.50 -49.09
C ASP A 264 -14.57 -5.79 -48.26
N LYS A 265 -13.42 -6.48 -48.17
CA LYS A 265 -13.27 -7.69 -47.34
C LYS A 265 -13.37 -7.38 -45.85
N ILE A 266 -12.80 -6.25 -45.40
CA ILE A 266 -12.89 -5.80 -44.02
C ILE A 266 -14.33 -5.43 -43.65
N ARG A 267 -15.03 -4.69 -44.53
CA ARG A 267 -16.44 -4.31 -44.30
C ARG A 267 -17.41 -5.49 -44.33
N ALA A 268 -17.00 -6.62 -44.92
CA ALA A 268 -17.76 -7.85 -44.88
C ALA A 268 -17.63 -8.61 -43.54
N LEU A 269 -16.70 -8.22 -42.65
CA LEU A 269 -16.59 -8.81 -41.31
C LEU A 269 -17.75 -8.37 -40.42
N GLN A 270 -18.38 -9.32 -39.75
CA GLN A 270 -19.57 -9.08 -38.93
C GLN A 270 -19.44 -9.70 -37.54
N ALA A 271 -20.39 -9.38 -36.65
CA ALA A 271 -20.47 -10.01 -35.35
C ALA A 271 -20.57 -11.54 -35.50
N GLY A 272 -19.78 -12.27 -34.72
CA GLY A 272 -19.64 -13.71 -34.82
C GLY A 272 -18.39 -14.19 -35.56
N ASP A 273 -17.79 -13.38 -36.43
CA ASP A 273 -16.53 -13.71 -37.11
C ASP A 273 -15.35 -13.68 -36.12
N SER A 274 -14.42 -14.63 -36.26
CA SER A 274 -13.15 -14.62 -35.53
C SER A 274 -12.04 -13.93 -36.33
N VAL A 275 -11.35 -13.00 -35.67
CA VAL A 275 -10.28 -12.21 -36.27
C VAL A 275 -9.03 -12.20 -35.41
N VAL A 276 -7.89 -12.02 -36.08
CA VAL A 276 -6.61 -11.68 -35.46
C VAL A 276 -6.17 -10.31 -35.96
N CYS A 277 -5.77 -9.46 -35.01
CA CYS A 277 -5.44 -8.07 -35.28
C CYS A 277 -4.06 -7.76 -34.73
N THR A 278 -3.19 -7.17 -35.54
CA THR A 278 -1.86 -6.69 -35.12
C THR A 278 -1.80 -5.18 -35.22
N GLY A 279 -1.30 -4.51 -34.18
CA GLY A 279 -1.42 -3.07 -34.04
C GLY A 279 -0.60 -2.49 -32.91
N ALA A 280 -0.89 -1.24 -32.56
CA ALA A 280 -0.25 -0.53 -31.46
C ALA A 280 -1.24 -0.34 -30.31
N ASN A 281 -0.82 -0.64 -29.08
CA ASN A 281 -1.50 -0.30 -27.85
C ASN A 281 -0.79 0.90 -27.22
N GLU A 282 -1.41 2.08 -27.32
CA GLU A 282 -0.78 3.35 -26.97
C GLU A 282 -1.58 4.09 -25.90
N LEU A 283 -0.91 4.87 -25.07
CA LEU A 283 -1.57 5.69 -24.06
C LEU A 283 -2.17 6.94 -24.72
N TYR A 284 -3.49 7.10 -24.61
CA TYR A 284 -4.24 8.24 -25.11
C TYR A 284 -5.13 8.79 -23.99
N ASN A 285 -4.89 10.04 -23.58
CA ASN A 285 -5.58 10.69 -22.45
C ASN A 285 -5.56 9.85 -21.16
N GLY A 286 -4.41 9.24 -20.84
CA GLY A 286 -4.24 8.43 -19.64
C GLY A 286 -4.89 7.05 -19.69
N ARG A 287 -5.41 6.61 -20.85
CA ARG A 287 -5.95 5.25 -21.04
C ARG A 287 -5.29 4.57 -22.22
N LEU A 288 -5.10 3.26 -22.14
CA LEU A 288 -4.64 2.48 -23.28
C LEU A 288 -5.72 2.43 -24.36
N SER A 289 -5.28 2.67 -25.59
CA SER A 289 -6.11 2.63 -26.78
C SER A 289 -5.42 1.79 -27.84
N TYR A 290 -6.03 0.65 -28.17
CA TYR A 290 -5.52 -0.20 -29.23
C TYR A 290 -5.97 0.31 -30.62
N THR A 291 -5.00 0.48 -31.52
CA THR A 291 -5.21 0.80 -32.93
C THR A 291 -4.63 -0.31 -33.80
N ALA A 292 -5.50 -1.06 -34.47
CA ALA A 292 -5.09 -2.14 -35.36
C ALA A 292 -4.46 -1.58 -36.64
N ARG A 293 -3.32 -2.14 -37.04
CA ARG A 293 -2.65 -1.85 -38.33
C ARG A 293 -3.03 -2.85 -39.41
N TYR A 294 -3.30 -4.09 -38.99
CA TYR A 294 -3.68 -5.23 -39.82
C TYR A 294 -4.81 -6.01 -39.16
N ILE A 295 -5.79 -6.44 -39.95
CA ILE A 295 -6.81 -7.40 -39.56
C ILE A 295 -6.74 -8.58 -40.53
N ASN A 296 -6.76 -9.80 -39.99
CA ASN A 296 -6.84 -11.06 -40.73
C ASN A 296 -7.88 -11.98 -40.06
N ARG A 297 -8.31 -13.06 -40.73
CA ARG A 297 -9.13 -14.09 -40.07
C ARG A 297 -8.22 -15.02 -39.27
N GLY A 298 -8.72 -15.47 -38.12
CA GLY A 298 -8.04 -16.40 -37.24
C GLY A 298 -8.83 -16.56 -35.95
N ALA A 299 -8.73 -17.72 -35.32
CA ALA A 299 -9.48 -18.05 -34.12
C ALA A 299 -8.55 -18.53 -32.99
N PRO A 300 -8.99 -18.43 -31.72
CA PRO A 300 -8.42 -19.23 -30.64
C PRO A 300 -8.62 -20.74 -30.93
N PRO A 301 -7.78 -21.63 -30.37
CA PRO A 301 -7.99 -23.07 -30.47
C PRO A 301 -9.38 -23.48 -29.96
N ALA A 302 -10.00 -24.52 -30.56
CA ALA A 302 -11.37 -24.93 -30.24
C ALA A 302 -11.58 -25.29 -28.76
N ASP A 303 -10.60 -25.94 -28.14
CA ASP A 303 -10.60 -26.33 -26.72
C ASP A 303 -9.78 -25.37 -25.84
N PHE A 304 -9.66 -24.11 -26.25
CA PHE A 304 -8.89 -23.12 -25.50
C PHE A 304 -9.53 -22.82 -24.15
N VAL A 305 -8.93 -23.39 -23.10
CA VAL A 305 -9.18 -22.99 -21.71
C VAL A 305 -8.11 -21.98 -21.33
N PRO A 306 -8.48 -20.72 -21.05
CA PRO A 306 -7.52 -19.74 -20.56
C PRO A 306 -6.82 -20.26 -19.32
N GLU A 307 -5.50 -20.14 -19.31
CA GLU A 307 -4.76 -20.28 -18.07
C GLU A 307 -5.31 -19.26 -17.06
N LYS A 308 -5.54 -19.66 -15.80
CA LYS A 308 -5.85 -18.71 -14.74
C LYS A 308 -4.54 -18.09 -14.26
N ARG A 309 -4.48 -16.77 -14.16
CA ARG A 309 -3.30 -16.10 -13.58
C ARG A 309 -3.29 -16.42 -12.09
N ALA A 310 -2.14 -16.80 -11.54
CA ALA A 310 -1.98 -16.82 -10.09
C ALA A 310 -1.95 -15.37 -9.58
N GLY A 311 -2.75 -15.06 -8.57
CA GLY A 311 -2.71 -13.74 -7.92
C GLY A 311 -1.39 -13.54 -7.19
N LYS A 312 -1.04 -12.28 -6.91
CA LYS A 312 -0.02 -11.94 -5.91
C LYS A 312 -0.36 -12.67 -4.61
N ALA A 313 0.64 -13.33 -4.01
CA ALA A 313 0.46 -13.97 -2.72
C ALA A 313 0.07 -12.91 -1.69
N LEU A 314 -0.84 -13.24 -0.78
CA LEU A 314 -1.22 -12.30 0.28
C LEU A 314 0.01 -11.94 1.13
N PRO A 315 0.10 -10.69 1.61
CA PRO A 315 1.20 -10.28 2.48
C PRO A 315 1.34 -11.20 3.70
N LEU A 316 2.58 -11.54 4.07
CA LEU A 316 2.86 -12.35 5.26
C LEU A 316 2.53 -11.58 6.55
N HIS A 317 2.68 -10.26 6.52
CA HIS A 317 2.42 -9.34 7.63
C HIS A 317 1.52 -8.20 7.14
N TYR A 318 0.85 -7.53 8.07
CA TYR A 318 0.16 -6.28 7.75
C TYR A 318 1.23 -5.18 7.62
N GLY A 319 1.17 -4.39 6.55
CA GLY A 319 2.15 -3.34 6.28
C GLY A 319 1.68 -1.96 6.75
N ARG A 320 0.48 -1.54 6.31
CA ARG A 320 -0.01 -0.18 6.53
C ARG A 320 -1.11 -0.09 7.57
N VAL A 321 -2.01 -1.08 7.60
CA VAL A 321 -3.18 -1.10 8.48
C VAL A 321 -3.21 -2.40 9.25
N HIS A 322 -3.02 -2.30 10.56
CA HIS A 322 -3.03 -3.44 11.47
C HIS A 322 -4.40 -3.61 12.11
N PRO A 323 -4.98 -4.81 12.10
CA PRO A 323 -6.22 -5.06 12.82
C PRO A 323 -6.06 -4.85 14.33
N GLU A 324 -7.03 -4.19 14.94
CA GLU A 324 -7.12 -3.98 16.38
C GLU A 324 -8.01 -5.06 17.00
N LYS A 325 -7.58 -5.66 18.11
CA LYS A 325 -8.45 -6.53 18.91
C LYS A 325 -9.48 -5.70 19.65
N ILE A 326 -10.73 -6.13 19.59
CA ILE A 326 -11.84 -5.48 20.28
C ILE A 326 -12.66 -6.50 21.06
N THR A 327 -13.33 -6.02 22.10
CA THR A 327 -14.27 -6.81 22.90
C THR A 327 -15.59 -6.06 22.96
N ASP A 328 -16.66 -6.67 22.47
CA ASP A 328 -18.01 -6.14 22.70
C ASP A 328 -18.55 -6.67 24.03
N TYR A 329 -18.56 -5.82 25.05
CA TYR A 329 -19.07 -6.19 26.39
C TYR A 329 -20.56 -6.58 26.38
N ASN A 330 -21.33 -6.22 25.35
CA ASN A 330 -22.72 -6.66 25.22
C ASN A 330 -22.85 -8.14 24.79
N GLN A 331 -21.77 -8.77 24.32
CA GLN A 331 -21.73 -10.19 23.97
C GLN A 331 -21.32 -11.08 25.15
N LEU A 332 -20.76 -10.49 26.21
CA LEU A 332 -20.37 -11.21 27.44
C LEU A 332 -21.60 -11.43 28.32
N ASP A 333 -22.26 -12.56 28.16
CA ASP A 333 -23.27 -13.00 29.11
C ASP A 333 -22.59 -13.62 30.34
N LEU A 334 -22.84 -13.04 31.52
CA LEU A 334 -22.16 -13.42 32.78
C LEU A 334 -22.56 -14.83 33.27
N PHE A 335 -23.61 -15.44 32.68
CA PHE A 335 -24.23 -16.67 33.15
C PHE A 335 -24.51 -17.75 32.08
N GLY A 336 -24.01 -17.62 30.85
CA GLY A 336 -24.04 -18.72 29.88
C GLY A 336 -23.67 -18.30 28.46
N GLN A 337 -23.03 -19.19 27.69
CA GLN A 337 -22.93 -18.98 26.25
C GLN A 337 -24.32 -19.23 25.64
N PRO A 338 -24.92 -18.28 24.89
CA PRO A 338 -26.11 -18.58 24.11
C PRO A 338 -25.81 -19.74 23.15
N ASP A 339 -26.77 -20.64 22.93
CA ASP A 339 -26.69 -21.68 21.89
C ASP A 339 -26.64 -20.97 20.51
N LEU A 340 -25.44 -20.61 20.08
CA LEU A 340 -25.20 -20.00 18.79
C LEU A 340 -25.33 -21.06 17.69
N PRO A 341 -25.91 -20.71 16.53
CA PRO A 341 -25.98 -21.63 15.41
C PRO A 341 -24.57 -22.13 15.02
N GLN A 342 -24.42 -23.45 14.83
CA GLN A 342 -23.15 -24.09 14.56
C GLN A 342 -22.37 -23.41 13.41
N GLY A 343 -23.05 -23.07 12.31
CA GLY A 343 -22.42 -22.38 11.18
C GLY A 343 -21.86 -20.99 11.52
N LEU A 344 -22.39 -20.30 12.52
CA LEU A 344 -21.84 -19.01 12.98
C LEU A 344 -20.58 -19.19 13.84
N VAL A 345 -20.47 -20.31 14.56
CA VAL A 345 -19.34 -20.62 15.44
C VAL A 345 -18.17 -21.23 14.67
N GLU A 346 -18.46 -22.11 13.70
CA GLU A 346 -17.44 -22.85 12.94
C GLU A 346 -16.80 -22.03 11.81
N ASN A 347 -17.43 -20.94 11.37
CA ASN A 347 -16.92 -20.10 10.31
C ASN A 347 -16.43 -18.75 10.85
N THR A 348 -15.47 -18.17 10.15
CA THR A 348 -15.01 -16.80 10.37
C THR A 348 -15.64 -15.88 9.34
N PHE A 349 -16.16 -14.74 9.79
CA PHE A 349 -16.77 -13.76 8.91
C PHE A 349 -16.02 -12.44 8.98
N VAL A 350 -15.89 -11.77 7.84
CA VAL A 350 -15.52 -10.36 7.80
C VAL A 350 -16.72 -9.57 7.33
N VAL A 351 -17.18 -8.66 8.18
CA VAL A 351 -18.26 -7.73 7.84
C VAL A 351 -17.63 -6.40 7.52
N PHE A 352 -17.94 -5.82 6.37
CA PHE A 352 -17.28 -4.59 5.91
C PHE A 352 -18.25 -3.63 5.23
N ASP A 353 -17.84 -2.36 5.22
CA ASP A 353 -18.53 -1.23 4.63
C ASP A 353 -17.47 -0.23 4.11
N LEU A 354 -17.81 0.53 3.07
CA LEU A 354 -16.91 1.50 2.44
C LEU A 354 -17.56 2.87 2.30
N GLU A 355 -16.78 3.91 2.54
CA GLU A 355 -17.11 5.24 2.04
C GLU A 355 -16.35 5.50 0.74
N THR A 356 -17.00 6.16 -0.22
CA THR A 356 -16.47 6.33 -1.58
C THR A 356 -16.74 7.73 -2.13
N THR A 357 -16.04 8.10 -3.21
CA THR A 357 -16.25 9.38 -3.91
C THR A 357 -17.51 9.41 -4.78
N GLY A 358 -18.29 8.34 -4.80
CA GLY A 358 -19.49 8.21 -5.64
C GLY A 358 -19.95 6.75 -5.80
N LEU A 359 -20.95 6.53 -6.65
CA LEU A 359 -21.65 5.24 -6.76
C LEU A 359 -21.19 4.39 -7.96
N VAL A 360 -20.20 4.83 -8.74
CA VAL A 360 -19.71 4.07 -9.89
C VAL A 360 -18.76 2.98 -9.43
N ASN A 361 -19.33 1.79 -9.19
CA ASN A 361 -18.62 0.58 -8.77
C ASN A 361 -18.32 -0.41 -9.92
N ALA A 362 -18.55 0.01 -11.17
CA ALA A 362 -18.25 -0.77 -12.36
C ALA A 362 -17.81 0.19 -13.48
N PRO A 363 -16.54 0.16 -13.91
CA PRO A 363 -16.07 0.98 -15.01
C PRO A 363 -16.84 0.67 -16.31
N ALA A 364 -17.18 1.71 -17.05
CA ALA A 364 -17.84 1.59 -18.35
C ALA A 364 -17.29 2.63 -19.33
N PRO A 365 -17.52 2.50 -20.65
CA PRO A 365 -17.15 3.54 -21.60
C PRO A 365 -17.75 4.89 -21.17
N GLY A 366 -16.88 5.85 -20.85
CA GLY A 366 -17.27 7.18 -20.35
C GLY A 366 -17.53 7.29 -18.84
N ARG A 367 -17.39 6.23 -18.05
CA ARG A 367 -17.47 6.27 -16.57
C ARG A 367 -16.27 5.55 -15.94
N THR A 368 -15.50 6.27 -15.14
CA THR A 368 -14.41 5.71 -14.33
C THR A 368 -14.96 5.11 -13.05
N MET A 369 -14.21 4.16 -12.46
CA MET A 369 -14.43 3.76 -11.07
C MET A 369 -14.34 4.97 -10.14
N ASP A 370 -15.25 5.06 -9.18
CA ASP A 370 -15.11 5.97 -8.04
C ASP A 370 -14.06 5.45 -7.06
N ALA A 371 -13.50 6.35 -6.24
CA ALA A 371 -12.42 5.99 -5.32
C ALA A 371 -12.95 5.69 -3.92
N ILE A 372 -12.26 4.79 -3.20
CA ILE A 372 -12.52 4.52 -1.78
C ILE A 372 -11.90 5.65 -0.95
N THR A 373 -12.62 6.11 0.07
CA THR A 373 -12.18 7.15 1.03
C THR A 373 -12.08 6.63 2.46
N GLU A 374 -12.81 5.57 2.81
CA GLU A 374 -12.70 4.89 4.10
C GLU A 374 -12.99 3.40 3.91
N ILE A 375 -12.25 2.54 4.62
CA ILE A 375 -12.54 1.13 4.77
C ILE A 375 -12.88 0.89 6.24
N GLY A 376 -14.02 0.28 6.51
CA GLY A 376 -14.41 -0.19 7.83
C GLY A 376 -14.76 -1.67 7.78
N ALA A 377 -14.17 -2.46 8.68
CA ALA A 377 -14.48 -3.87 8.76
C ALA A 377 -14.28 -4.44 10.17
N VAL A 378 -15.04 -5.50 10.46
CA VAL A 378 -14.95 -6.29 11.68
C VAL A 378 -14.81 -7.76 11.37
N LYS A 379 -14.14 -8.50 12.25
CA LYS A 379 -14.06 -9.96 12.18
C LYS A 379 -14.92 -10.60 13.25
N ILE A 380 -15.77 -11.53 12.83
CA ILE A 380 -16.54 -12.42 13.69
C ILE A 380 -15.83 -13.77 13.74
N VAL A 381 -15.41 -14.20 14.93
CA VAL A 381 -14.73 -15.47 15.18
C VAL A 381 -15.44 -16.20 16.32
N GLY A 382 -15.86 -17.45 16.08
CA GLY A 382 -16.63 -18.20 17.09
C GLY A 382 -17.97 -17.55 17.43
N GLY A 383 -18.54 -16.78 16.49
CA GLY A 383 -19.78 -16.02 16.69
C GLY A 383 -19.67 -14.72 17.49
N GLU A 384 -18.45 -14.29 17.84
CA GLU A 384 -18.18 -13.05 18.55
C GLU A 384 -17.40 -12.06 17.68
N ILE A 385 -17.65 -10.76 17.85
CA ILE A 385 -16.88 -9.72 17.15
C ILE A 385 -15.57 -9.51 17.90
N ARG A 386 -14.43 -9.78 17.25
CA ARG A 386 -13.11 -9.83 17.92
C ARG A 386 -12.04 -8.91 17.36
N GLU A 387 -12.14 -8.54 16.09
CA GLU A 387 -11.13 -7.69 15.45
C GLU A 387 -11.80 -6.58 14.66
N LYS A 388 -11.07 -5.48 14.54
CA LYS A 388 -11.43 -4.26 13.82
C LYS A 388 -10.35 -3.94 12.82
N PHE A 389 -10.73 -3.63 11.59
CA PHE A 389 -9.88 -3.06 10.55
C PHE A 389 -10.53 -1.75 10.11
N THR A 390 -9.81 -0.64 10.23
CA THR A 390 -10.32 0.66 9.77
C THR A 390 -9.20 1.55 9.26
N THR A 391 -9.44 2.25 8.17
CA THR A 391 -8.50 3.24 7.65
C THR A 391 -9.22 4.27 6.79
N LEU A 392 -8.75 5.51 6.84
CA LEU A 392 -9.03 6.48 5.76
C LEU A 392 -8.13 6.15 4.57
N VAL A 393 -8.58 6.52 3.38
CA VAL A 393 -7.87 6.28 2.12
C VAL A 393 -7.83 7.57 1.32
N ASP A 394 -6.65 7.96 0.84
CA ASP A 394 -6.51 9.09 -0.08
C ASP A 394 -7.05 8.69 -1.46
N PRO A 395 -8.15 9.32 -1.95
CA PRO A 395 -8.76 9.00 -3.23
C PRO A 395 -8.02 9.65 -4.42
N GLU A 396 -6.93 10.37 -4.15
CA GLU A 396 -6.09 11.12 -5.10
C GLU A 396 -6.90 12.13 -5.94
N ARG A 397 -8.03 12.60 -5.39
CA ARG A 397 -8.94 13.59 -5.99
C ARG A 397 -9.70 14.34 -4.92
N SER A 398 -10.12 15.56 -5.20
CA SER A 398 -10.94 16.33 -4.28
C SER A 398 -12.35 15.75 -4.15
N LEU A 399 -12.90 15.78 -2.93
CA LEU A 399 -14.28 15.40 -2.67
C LEU A 399 -15.26 16.48 -3.14
N SER A 400 -16.43 16.06 -3.63
CA SER A 400 -17.52 17.00 -3.88
C SER A 400 -18.20 17.38 -2.58
N GLU A 401 -18.81 18.57 -2.51
CA GLU A 401 -19.56 18.99 -1.32
C GLU A 401 -20.69 18.02 -0.93
N GLU A 402 -21.26 17.32 -1.91
CA GLU A 402 -22.30 16.32 -1.69
C GLU A 402 -21.75 15.10 -0.94
N ILE A 403 -20.57 14.61 -1.34
CA ILE A 403 -19.91 13.48 -0.65
C ILE A 403 -19.51 13.88 0.76
N VAL A 404 -18.91 15.07 0.94
CA VAL A 404 -18.54 15.57 2.28
C VAL A 404 -19.75 15.68 3.20
N LYS A 405 -20.90 16.13 2.68
CA LYS A 405 -22.16 16.21 3.46
C LYS A 405 -22.73 14.84 3.80
N LEU A 406 -22.54 13.85 2.91
CA LEU A 406 -23.08 12.50 3.08
C LEU A 406 -22.26 11.69 4.08
N THR A 407 -20.93 11.71 3.95
CA THR A 407 -20.01 10.85 4.73
C THR A 407 -19.40 11.56 5.92
N GLY A 408 -19.43 12.89 5.94
CA GLY A 408 -18.70 13.70 6.94
C GLY A 408 -17.19 13.68 6.77
N ILE A 409 -16.65 12.94 5.80
CA ILE A 409 -15.22 12.89 5.49
C ILE A 409 -14.86 14.15 4.69
N THR A 410 -13.80 14.84 5.11
CA THR A 410 -13.31 16.07 4.46
C THR A 410 -11.96 15.83 3.80
N ASP A 411 -11.62 16.62 2.77
CA ASP A 411 -10.29 16.54 2.12
C ASP A 411 -9.13 16.70 3.13
N GLU A 412 -9.32 17.49 4.19
CA GLU A 412 -8.28 17.66 5.23
C GLU A 412 -8.10 16.39 6.08
N MET A 413 -9.16 15.60 6.30
CA MET A 413 -9.04 14.30 6.99
C MET A 413 -8.27 13.28 6.16
N LEU A 414 -8.36 13.38 4.83
CA LEU A 414 -7.71 12.45 3.90
C LEU A 414 -6.25 12.83 3.61
N LYS A 415 -5.81 14.00 4.04
CA LYS A 415 -4.44 14.47 3.84
C LYS A 415 -3.44 13.63 4.62
N GLY A 416 -2.58 12.92 3.90
CA GLY A 416 -1.60 12.01 4.49
C GLY A 416 -2.16 10.64 4.84
N ALA A 417 -3.45 10.38 4.53
CA ALA A 417 -3.98 9.02 4.52
C ALA A 417 -3.25 8.18 3.46
N PRO A 418 -3.12 6.85 3.67
CA PRO A 418 -2.54 5.98 2.66
C PRO A 418 -3.41 5.91 1.41
N LYS A 419 -2.78 5.63 0.27
CA LYS A 419 -3.48 5.32 -0.97
C LYS A 419 -4.04 3.91 -0.94
N ILE A 420 -5.03 3.65 -1.79
CA ILE A 420 -5.67 2.34 -1.86
C ILE A 420 -4.69 1.19 -2.16
N GLY A 421 -3.70 1.42 -3.02
CA GLY A 421 -2.66 0.43 -3.35
C GLY A 421 -1.81 0.01 -2.14
N GLU A 422 -1.61 0.92 -1.18
CA GLU A 422 -0.83 0.67 0.04
C GLU A 422 -1.63 -0.14 1.09
N VAL A 423 -2.97 -0.19 1.00
CA VAL A 423 -3.83 -0.81 2.05
C VAL A 423 -4.61 -2.02 1.56
N ILE A 424 -4.79 -2.19 0.26
CA ILE A 424 -5.65 -3.26 -0.27
C ILE A 424 -5.09 -4.66 0.02
N GLY A 425 -3.75 -4.80 0.05
CA GLY A 425 -3.08 -6.05 0.44
C GLY A 425 -3.39 -6.45 1.89
N ASP A 426 -3.36 -5.48 2.80
CA ASP A 426 -3.72 -5.68 4.20
C ASP A 426 -5.19 -6.07 4.36
N PHE A 427 -6.09 -5.44 3.61
CA PHE A 427 -7.50 -5.81 3.63
C PHE A 427 -7.74 -7.22 3.06
N CYS A 428 -7.06 -7.58 1.97
CA CYS A 428 -7.14 -8.94 1.41
C CYS A 428 -6.63 -9.98 2.42
N LYS A 429 -5.53 -9.69 3.12
CA LYS A 429 -5.02 -10.51 4.23
C LYS A 429 -6.03 -10.64 5.36
N PHE A 430 -6.69 -9.55 5.74
CA PHE A 430 -7.70 -9.55 6.79
C PHE A 430 -8.91 -10.45 6.45
N CYS A 431 -9.26 -10.53 5.17
CA CYS A 431 -10.35 -11.33 4.63
C CYS A 431 -9.99 -12.80 4.35
N ASP A 432 -8.71 -13.18 4.41
CA ASP A 432 -8.26 -14.50 3.99
C ASP A 432 -8.97 -15.63 4.74
N GLY A 433 -9.43 -16.64 3.99
CA GLY A 433 -10.22 -17.77 4.51
C GLY A 433 -11.58 -17.40 5.12
N CYS A 434 -12.03 -16.14 5.04
CA CYS A 434 -13.27 -15.68 5.65
C CYS A 434 -14.45 -15.64 4.67
N LEU A 435 -15.66 -15.76 5.21
CA LEU A 435 -16.91 -15.45 4.51
C LEU A 435 -17.20 -13.95 4.66
N LEU A 436 -17.54 -13.26 3.58
CA LEU A 436 -17.79 -11.82 3.64
C LEU A 436 -19.25 -11.50 3.89
N VAL A 437 -19.51 -10.44 4.64
CA VAL A 437 -20.85 -9.97 4.95
C VAL A 437 -20.90 -8.46 4.74
N GLY A 438 -22.03 -7.97 4.23
CA GLY A 438 -22.27 -6.53 4.13
C GLY A 438 -23.76 -6.21 4.13
N HIS A 439 -24.05 -4.92 4.01
CA HIS A 439 -25.40 -4.40 3.84
C HIS A 439 -25.51 -3.84 2.42
N ASN A 440 -26.13 -4.57 1.49
CA ASN A 440 -25.94 -4.36 0.04
C ASN A 440 -24.51 -4.72 -0.43
N VAL A 441 -23.98 -5.85 0.06
CA VAL A 441 -22.56 -6.26 -0.03
C VAL A 441 -21.97 -6.22 -1.45
N GLN A 442 -22.79 -6.45 -2.48
CA GLN A 442 -22.33 -6.43 -3.87
C GLN A 442 -21.89 -5.05 -4.35
N PHE A 443 -22.30 -3.98 -3.67
CA PHE A 443 -21.83 -2.63 -3.96
C PHE A 443 -20.35 -2.49 -3.58
N ASP A 444 -20.04 -2.72 -2.30
CA ASP A 444 -18.71 -2.58 -1.72
C ASP A 444 -17.73 -3.63 -2.24
N TYR A 445 -18.20 -4.88 -2.38
CA TYR A 445 -17.39 -6.00 -2.88
C TYR A 445 -16.77 -5.71 -4.24
N LYS A 446 -17.48 -4.99 -5.13
CA LYS A 446 -16.96 -4.65 -6.46
C LYS A 446 -15.84 -3.62 -6.42
N PHE A 447 -15.85 -2.69 -5.46
CA PHE A 447 -14.72 -1.77 -5.27
C PHE A 447 -13.48 -2.53 -4.84
N ILE A 448 -13.59 -3.37 -3.80
CA ILE A 448 -12.47 -4.18 -3.33
C ILE A 448 -11.96 -5.11 -4.43
N GLN A 449 -12.85 -5.81 -5.13
CA GLN A 449 -12.46 -6.69 -6.23
C GLN A 449 -11.71 -5.95 -7.34
N TYR A 450 -12.14 -4.73 -7.69
CA TYR A 450 -11.45 -3.91 -8.68
C TYR A 450 -10.06 -3.49 -8.22
N TYR A 451 -9.95 -2.92 -7.02
CA TYR A 451 -8.68 -2.42 -6.50
C TYR A 451 -7.70 -3.55 -6.16
N ALA A 452 -8.20 -4.67 -5.65
CA ALA A 452 -7.41 -5.89 -5.46
C ALA A 452 -6.83 -6.38 -6.79
N ALA A 453 -7.65 -6.39 -7.86
CA ALA A 453 -7.18 -6.78 -9.18
C ALA A 453 -6.16 -5.79 -9.78
N GLN A 454 -6.23 -4.49 -9.47
CA GLN A 454 -5.20 -3.52 -9.86
C GLN A 454 -3.84 -3.82 -9.19
N GLU A 455 -3.86 -4.28 -7.94
CA GLU A 455 -2.67 -4.74 -7.20
C GLU A 455 -2.41 -6.26 -7.36
N GLU A 456 -3.02 -6.86 -8.38
CA GLU A 456 -2.88 -8.28 -8.77
C GLU A 456 -3.30 -9.32 -7.72
N TYR A 457 -4.05 -8.94 -6.68
CA TYR A 457 -4.68 -9.87 -5.76
C TYR A 457 -5.94 -10.50 -6.37
N ILE A 458 -6.12 -11.80 -6.16
CA ILE A 458 -7.38 -12.48 -6.47
C ILE A 458 -8.29 -12.34 -5.25
N PHE A 459 -9.38 -11.58 -5.41
CA PHE A 459 -10.38 -11.39 -4.36
C PHE A 459 -11.69 -12.11 -4.74
N GLU A 460 -11.78 -13.39 -4.34
CA GLU A 460 -12.92 -14.27 -4.59
C GLU A 460 -13.43 -14.85 -3.27
N HIS A 461 -14.51 -14.29 -2.72
CA HIS A 461 -15.12 -14.75 -1.47
C HIS A 461 -16.61 -15.04 -1.64
N LYS A 462 -17.12 -15.99 -0.86
CA LYS A 462 -18.57 -16.13 -0.65
C LYS A 462 -19.06 -14.94 0.16
N THR A 463 -20.18 -14.34 -0.27
CA THR A 463 -20.76 -13.15 0.35
C THR A 463 -22.14 -13.43 0.91
N TYR A 464 -22.48 -12.84 2.06
CA TYR A 464 -23.84 -12.77 2.59
C TYR A 464 -24.31 -11.31 2.66
N ASP A 465 -25.57 -11.10 2.30
CA ASP A 465 -26.19 -9.78 2.34
C ASP A 465 -27.25 -9.73 3.45
N THR A 466 -27.06 -8.82 4.40
CA THR A 466 -28.00 -8.62 5.51
C THR A 466 -29.37 -8.13 5.04
N ILE A 467 -29.47 -7.40 3.92
CA ILE A 467 -30.75 -7.00 3.32
C ILE A 467 -31.52 -8.24 2.87
N SER A 468 -30.87 -9.12 2.11
CA SER A 468 -31.50 -10.33 1.57
C SER A 468 -31.91 -11.29 2.70
N LEU A 469 -31.07 -11.42 3.72
CA LEU A 469 -31.38 -12.17 4.93
C LEU A 469 -32.59 -11.61 5.67
N ALA A 470 -32.60 -10.30 5.93
CA ALA A 470 -33.70 -9.64 6.63
C ALA A 470 -35.01 -9.72 5.86
N GLN A 471 -35.00 -9.53 4.54
CA GLN A 471 -36.19 -9.65 3.69
C GLN A 471 -36.83 -11.05 3.73
N GLY A 472 -36.01 -12.09 3.91
CA GLY A 472 -36.50 -13.47 4.02
C GLY A 472 -37.12 -13.80 5.38
N MET A 473 -37.02 -12.92 6.38
CA MET A 473 -37.32 -13.25 7.78
C MET A 473 -38.16 -12.21 8.52
N LEU A 474 -38.03 -10.94 8.15
CA LEU A 474 -38.65 -9.80 8.82
C LEU A 474 -39.66 -9.12 7.90
N PHE A 475 -40.64 -8.45 8.49
CA PHE A 475 -41.64 -7.65 7.76
C PHE A 475 -41.52 -6.19 8.19
N LEU A 476 -40.64 -5.45 7.53
CA LEU A 476 -40.32 -4.06 7.84
C LEU A 476 -40.69 -3.13 6.68
N PRO A 477 -40.96 -1.83 6.94
CA PRO A 477 -41.33 -0.88 5.89
C PRO A 477 -40.22 -0.67 4.86
N ASN A 478 -38.97 -0.81 5.28
CA ASN A 478 -37.79 -0.88 4.43
C ASN A 478 -36.69 -1.65 5.18
N TYR A 479 -35.57 -1.90 4.51
CA TYR A 479 -34.46 -2.69 5.04
C TYR A 479 -33.16 -1.90 5.04
N LYS A 480 -33.23 -0.57 5.21
CA LYS A 480 -32.03 0.26 5.42
C LYS A 480 -31.37 -0.11 6.74
N LEU A 481 -30.07 0.12 6.85
CA LEU A 481 -29.28 -0.19 8.04
C LEU A 481 -29.92 0.37 9.33
N ASN A 482 -30.30 1.66 9.34
CA ASN A 482 -30.99 2.28 10.48
C ASN A 482 -32.28 1.55 10.88
N THR A 483 -33.09 1.12 9.90
CA THR A 483 -34.35 0.43 10.18
C THR A 483 -34.13 -0.96 10.78
N LEU A 484 -33.09 -1.67 10.34
CA LEU A 484 -32.69 -2.95 10.95
C LEU A 484 -32.07 -2.75 12.33
N ALA A 485 -31.21 -1.74 12.50
CA ALA A 485 -30.61 -1.39 13.78
C ALA A 485 -31.68 -1.05 14.82
N ASP A 486 -32.67 -0.22 14.47
CA ASP A 486 -33.82 0.12 15.32
C ASP A 486 -34.62 -1.12 15.71
N HIS A 487 -34.87 -2.03 14.76
CA HIS A 487 -35.59 -3.28 15.02
C HIS A 487 -34.90 -4.14 16.07
N PHE A 488 -33.57 -4.26 16.00
CA PHE A 488 -32.75 -5.01 16.95
C PHE A 488 -32.29 -4.17 18.16
N LYS A 489 -32.72 -2.91 18.27
CA LYS A 489 -32.36 -1.95 19.34
C LYS A 489 -30.85 -1.72 19.45
N ILE A 490 -30.17 -1.65 18.31
CA ILE A 490 -28.74 -1.36 18.21
C ILE A 490 -28.58 0.13 17.91
N SER A 491 -27.87 0.86 18.78
CA SER A 491 -27.54 2.27 18.56
C SER A 491 -26.16 2.41 17.91
N PHE A 492 -26.03 3.29 16.92
CA PHE A 492 -24.76 3.57 16.25
C PHE A 492 -24.74 4.98 15.63
N ASN A 493 -23.55 5.44 15.26
CA ASN A 493 -23.35 6.70 14.57
C ASN A 493 -23.31 6.42 13.06
N HIS A 494 -24.30 6.90 12.33
CA HIS A 494 -24.41 6.66 10.90
C HIS A 494 -23.34 7.45 10.13
N HIS A 495 -22.82 6.87 9.03
CA HIS A 495 -21.85 7.49 8.09
C HIS A 495 -20.38 7.42 8.51
N ARG A 496 -20.01 6.42 9.29
CA ARG A 496 -18.61 6.01 9.43
C ARG A 496 -18.51 4.54 9.08
N ALA A 497 -17.65 4.19 8.13
CA ALA A 497 -17.57 2.82 7.60
C ALA A 497 -17.37 1.78 8.71
N TRP A 498 -16.56 2.12 9.73
CA TRP A 498 -16.34 1.26 10.89
C TRP A 498 -17.62 1.00 11.70
N ASP A 499 -18.38 2.05 12.02
CA ASP A 499 -19.59 1.95 12.85
C ASP A 499 -20.70 1.21 12.09
N ASP A 500 -20.81 1.45 10.78
CA ASP A 500 -21.75 0.78 9.89
C ASP A 500 -21.41 -0.72 9.74
N ALA A 501 -20.12 -1.08 9.58
CA ALA A 501 -19.67 -2.47 9.57
C ALA A 501 -19.92 -3.20 10.90
N PHE A 502 -19.61 -2.56 12.03
CA PHE A 502 -19.85 -3.12 13.37
C PHE A 502 -21.35 -3.34 13.64
N THR A 503 -22.19 -2.37 13.24
CA THR A 503 -23.65 -2.48 13.34
C THR A 503 -24.19 -3.59 12.45
N THR A 504 -23.71 -3.68 11.22
CA THR A 504 -24.05 -4.75 10.27
C THR A 504 -23.68 -6.11 10.83
N ALA A 505 -22.55 -6.25 11.51
CA ALA A 505 -22.14 -7.51 12.14
C ALA A 505 -23.08 -7.94 13.27
N LYS A 506 -23.51 -6.99 14.11
CA LYS A 506 -24.52 -7.27 15.15
C LYS A 506 -25.84 -7.73 14.55
N ILE A 507 -26.33 -7.02 13.53
CA ILE A 507 -27.55 -7.39 12.81
C ILE A 507 -27.41 -8.78 12.19
N PHE A 508 -26.28 -9.06 11.55
CA PHE A 508 -26.01 -10.37 10.96
C PHE A 508 -26.07 -11.49 12.00
N ILE A 509 -25.42 -11.32 13.15
CA ILE A 509 -25.46 -12.29 14.26
C ILE A 509 -26.91 -12.53 14.72
N GLU A 510 -27.69 -11.47 14.93
CA GLU A 510 -29.11 -11.59 15.35
C GLU A 510 -29.99 -12.27 14.29
N LEU A 511 -29.78 -11.96 13.01
CA LEU A 511 -30.46 -12.62 11.90
C LEU A 511 -30.12 -14.12 11.84
N ILE A 512 -28.84 -14.49 11.99
CA ILE A 512 -28.44 -15.89 11.97
C ILE A 512 -28.95 -16.64 13.21
N LYS A 513 -28.92 -16.03 14.40
CA LYS A 513 -29.56 -16.59 15.61
C LYS A 513 -31.04 -16.87 15.38
N ALA A 514 -31.78 -15.91 14.82
CA ALA A 514 -33.20 -16.08 14.52
C ALA A 514 -33.44 -17.17 13.47
N LYS A 515 -32.55 -17.30 12.48
CA LYS A 515 -32.65 -18.30 11.40
C LYS A 515 -32.25 -19.72 11.85
N LYS A 516 -31.37 -19.81 12.84
CA LYS A 516 -30.75 -21.04 13.37
C LYS A 516 -29.81 -21.78 12.41
N CYS A 517 -29.51 -21.21 11.24
CA CYS A 517 -28.54 -21.74 10.29
C CYS A 517 -28.00 -20.63 9.38
N LEU A 518 -26.88 -20.88 8.71
CA LEU A 518 -26.44 -20.03 7.60
C LEU A 518 -27.36 -20.23 6.39
N PRO A 519 -27.67 -19.16 5.62
CA PRO A 519 -28.34 -19.33 4.34
C PRO A 519 -27.41 -20.07 3.36
N ASN A 520 -27.99 -20.77 2.39
CA ASN A 520 -27.22 -21.28 1.26
C ASN A 520 -26.69 -20.08 0.47
N ALA A 521 -25.37 -20.01 0.33
CA ALA A 521 -24.67 -18.95 -0.41
C ALA A 521 -24.88 -19.08 -1.92
#